data_AF-A0A6L8T891-F1
#
_entry.id   AF-A0A6L8T891-F1
#
_cell.length_a   1.000
_cell.length_b   1.000
_cell.length_c   1.000
_cell.angle_alpha   90.00
_cell.angle_beta   90.00
_cell.angle_gamma   90.00
#
_symmetry.space_group_name_H-M   'P 1'
#
loop_
_entity.id
_entity.type
_entity.pdbx_description
1 polymer ?
#
loop_
_entity_poly.entity_id
_entity_poly.type
_entity_poly.pdbx_seq_one_letter_code
_entity_poly.pdbx_strand_id
1 'polypeptide(L)'
;YEIVTTFSHEDAGKVDVEKWQEDNVKWLKDTFNLTPENGNCVLSVMYHGDEYGNVHCHSLVVPVNEEGRICASRFTDGAAALRRLQDSYAKAMQEHGLKRGIERSSAKHQDIKKFYTKLNQTMDIPRPERGESANSFRERILSLIQEERAASLREMLNKETKMRQELDEQNERAKKAAMNIVSSQRAEFKEEEVKLRRKNQELSDQVGKLEKKYMEMDKLCGEMNTKYLKLEEKSKKTLQDLHKVERLKEIVEENTYRNQVMSYMKDEMPEFAEKMDQDYEAAKQMYESRDVTLDR
;
A
#
# COMPACT_ATOMS: atom_id res chain seq x y z
N TYR A 1 0.01 -40.91 18.57
CA TYR A 1 -0.03 -40.69 17.12
C TYR A 1 0.27 -41.98 16.40
N GLU A 2 -0.38 -42.15 15.27
CA GLU A 2 0.05 -43.10 14.25
C GLU A 2 0.61 -42.27 13.08
N ILE A 3 1.86 -42.56 12.70
CA ILE A 3 2.55 -41.90 11.60
C ILE A 3 2.85 -42.98 10.57
N VAL A 4 2.34 -42.78 9.36
CA VAL A 4 2.59 -43.66 8.22
C VAL A 4 3.64 -43.00 7.34
N THR A 5 4.77 -43.68 7.14
CA THR A 5 5.80 -43.27 6.20
C THR A 5 5.89 -44.24 5.04
N THR A 6 6.02 -43.74 3.82
CA THR A 6 6.00 -44.55 2.60
C THR A 6 6.68 -43.77 1.47
N PHE A 7 7.04 -44.47 0.40
CA PHE A 7 7.53 -43.87 -0.84
C PHE A 7 6.93 -44.61 -2.04
N SER A 8 7.10 -44.06 -3.25
CA SER A 8 6.46 -44.61 -4.44
C SER A 8 7.06 -45.96 -4.86
N HIS A 9 6.25 -46.87 -5.40
CA HIS A 9 6.74 -48.14 -5.93
C HIS A 9 7.84 -47.97 -7.00
N GLU A 10 7.83 -46.87 -7.77
CA GLU A 10 8.85 -46.54 -8.77
C GLU A 10 10.25 -46.30 -8.14
N ASP A 11 10.28 -45.96 -6.85
CA ASP A 11 11.51 -45.72 -6.09
C ASP A 11 11.96 -46.96 -5.29
N ALA A 12 11.13 -48.00 -5.18
CA ALA A 12 11.46 -49.22 -4.43
C ALA A 12 12.68 -49.97 -4.97
N GLY A 13 13.00 -49.85 -6.26
CA GLY A 13 14.22 -50.39 -6.85
C GLY A 13 15.47 -49.52 -6.69
N LYS A 14 15.32 -48.30 -6.15
CA LYS A 14 16.40 -47.30 -6.01
C LYS A 14 16.75 -47.00 -4.56
N VAL A 15 15.80 -47.21 -3.65
CA VAL A 15 15.96 -46.96 -2.21
C VAL A 15 16.51 -48.21 -1.54
N ASP A 16 17.58 -48.05 -0.77
CA ASP A 16 18.03 -49.07 0.18
C ASP A 16 17.04 -49.14 1.33
N VAL A 17 16.22 -50.20 1.34
CA VAL A 17 15.10 -50.34 2.28
C VAL A 17 15.56 -50.47 3.71
N GLU A 18 16.68 -51.17 3.97
CA GLU A 18 17.21 -51.33 5.34
C GLU A 18 17.69 -49.99 5.88
N LYS A 19 18.51 -49.28 5.09
CA LYS A 19 18.98 -47.94 5.48
C LYS A 19 17.81 -46.95 5.63
N TRP A 20 16.80 -47.03 4.76
CA TRP A 20 15.61 -46.21 4.87
C TRP A 20 14.85 -46.48 6.18
N GLN A 21 14.68 -47.75 6.58
CA GLN A 21 14.05 -48.10 7.86
C GLN A 21 14.81 -47.51 9.05
N GLU A 22 16.14 -47.65 9.06
CA GLU A 22 17.00 -47.08 10.11
C GLU A 22 16.84 -45.56 10.21
N ASP A 23 16.88 -44.87 9.08
CA ASP A 23 16.74 -43.41 9.03
C ASP A 23 15.32 -42.96 9.40
N ASN A 24 14.28 -43.75 9.14
CA ASN A 24 12.93 -43.48 9.64
C ASN A 24 12.88 -43.52 11.16
N VAL A 25 13.45 -44.57 11.77
CA VAL A 25 13.52 -44.70 13.23
C VAL A 25 14.32 -43.55 13.83
N LYS A 26 15.45 -43.20 13.22
CA LYS A 26 16.28 -42.08 13.65
C LYS A 26 15.52 -40.76 13.57
N TRP A 27 14.88 -40.45 12.45
CA TRP A 27 14.10 -39.22 12.28
C TRP A 27 12.94 -39.13 13.29
N LEU A 28 12.24 -40.23 13.56
CA LEU A 28 11.18 -40.28 14.56
C LEU A 28 11.73 -39.96 15.96
N LYS A 29 12.86 -40.54 16.33
CA LYS A 29 13.51 -40.26 17.63
C LYS A 29 13.96 -38.80 17.70
N ASP A 30 14.65 -38.30 16.69
CA ASP A 30 15.14 -36.91 16.64
C ASP A 30 13.99 -35.90 16.67
N THR A 31 12.83 -36.25 16.11
CA THR A 31 11.66 -35.37 16.04
C THR A 31 10.87 -35.37 17.34
N PHE A 32 10.68 -36.52 17.98
CA PHE A 32 9.74 -36.67 19.10
C PHE A 32 10.41 -36.80 20.48
N ASN A 33 11.68 -37.20 20.55
CA ASN A 33 12.44 -37.24 21.81
C ASN A 33 13.10 -35.87 22.05
N LEU A 34 12.27 -34.85 22.29
CA LEU A 34 12.71 -33.44 22.37
C LEU A 34 13.75 -33.18 23.47
N THR A 35 13.67 -33.91 24.58
CA THR A 35 14.59 -33.79 25.72
C THR A 35 15.05 -35.19 26.16
N PRO A 36 16.24 -35.33 26.79
CA PRO A 36 16.66 -36.60 27.39
C PRO A 36 15.67 -37.10 28.46
N GLU A 37 15.01 -36.18 29.16
CA GLU A 37 14.04 -36.47 30.22
C GLU A 37 12.74 -37.09 29.69
N ASN A 38 12.35 -36.76 28.46
CA ASN A 38 11.18 -37.36 27.80
C ASN A 38 11.37 -38.85 27.50
N GLY A 39 12.61 -39.36 27.55
CA GLY A 39 12.92 -40.75 27.23
C GLY A 39 12.55 -41.10 25.78
N ASN A 40 12.18 -42.36 25.54
CA ASN A 40 11.78 -42.81 24.21
C ASN A 40 10.28 -42.60 23.97
N CYS A 41 9.94 -41.63 23.13
CA CYS A 41 8.57 -41.32 22.72
C CYS A 41 8.09 -42.16 21.52
N VAL A 42 8.96 -42.93 20.88
CA VAL A 42 8.64 -43.83 19.76
C VAL A 42 8.41 -45.24 20.30
N LEU A 43 7.16 -45.69 20.33
CA LEU A 43 6.76 -46.96 20.96
C LEU A 43 7.02 -48.16 20.05
N SER A 44 6.67 -48.03 18.78
CA SER A 44 6.79 -49.10 17.80
C SER A 44 6.90 -48.52 16.40
N VAL A 45 7.66 -49.20 15.54
CA VAL A 45 7.75 -48.94 14.10
C VAL A 45 7.64 -50.29 13.41
N MET A 46 6.56 -50.50 12.67
CA MET A 46 6.26 -51.74 11.97
C MET A 46 6.40 -51.52 10.47
N TYR A 47 7.28 -52.27 9.82
CA TYR A 47 7.46 -52.22 8.38
C TYR A 47 6.55 -53.24 7.68
N HIS A 48 5.80 -52.77 6.69
CA HIS A 48 4.91 -53.57 5.86
C HIS A 48 5.44 -53.53 4.42
N GLY A 49 6.05 -54.64 3.99
CA GLY A 49 6.58 -54.82 2.63
C GLY A 49 5.96 -55.99 1.87
N ASP A 50 5.14 -56.77 2.56
CA ASP A 50 4.35 -57.90 2.06
C ASP A 50 2.97 -57.48 1.56
N GLU A 51 2.54 -56.27 1.88
CA GLU A 51 1.27 -55.71 1.42
C GLU A 51 1.31 -55.27 -0.05
N TYR A 52 0.17 -55.43 -0.72
CA TYR A 52 0.03 -55.05 -2.12
C TYR A 52 -0.07 -53.52 -2.26
N GLY A 53 1.05 -52.86 -2.59
CA GLY A 53 1.09 -51.40 -2.69
C GLY A 53 2.51 -50.86 -2.61
N ASN A 54 2.62 -49.67 -2.02
CA ASN A 54 3.91 -49.10 -1.63
C ASN A 54 4.34 -49.70 -0.30
N VAL A 55 5.63 -49.97 -0.14
CA VAL A 55 6.18 -50.33 1.17
C VAL A 55 6.00 -49.15 2.13
N HIS A 56 5.67 -49.44 3.38
CA HIS A 56 5.38 -48.39 4.35
C HIS A 56 5.67 -48.83 5.78
N CYS A 57 5.86 -47.86 6.67
CA CYS A 57 6.02 -48.09 8.10
C CYS A 57 4.87 -47.47 8.89
N HIS A 58 4.26 -48.25 9.78
CA HIS A 58 3.33 -47.77 10.80
C HIS A 58 4.10 -47.48 12.10
N SER A 59 4.12 -46.22 12.50
CA SER A 59 4.86 -45.77 13.68
C SER A 59 3.93 -45.24 14.76
N LEU A 60 4.01 -45.82 15.96
CA LEU A 60 3.26 -45.36 17.12
C LEU A 60 4.13 -44.45 17.99
N VAL A 61 3.69 -43.20 18.16
CA VAL A 61 4.46 -42.16 18.85
C VAL A 61 3.61 -41.48 19.93
N VAL A 62 4.17 -41.28 21.11
CA VAL A 62 3.56 -40.48 22.18
C VAL A 62 4.08 -39.05 22.06
N PRO A 63 3.22 -38.05 21.81
CA PRO A 63 3.69 -36.67 21.70
C PRO A 63 3.94 -36.07 23.08
N VAL A 64 5.20 -35.94 23.48
CA VAL A 64 5.61 -35.30 24.73
C VAL A 64 6.29 -33.97 24.41
N ASN A 65 5.88 -32.89 25.06
CA ASN A 65 6.53 -31.58 24.90
C ASN A 65 7.81 -31.47 25.73
N GLU A 66 8.47 -30.32 25.67
CA GLU A 66 9.70 -30.02 26.40
C GLU A 66 9.52 -30.07 27.94
N GLU A 67 8.29 -29.94 28.43
CA GLU A 67 7.94 -30.00 29.86
C GLU A 67 7.64 -31.43 30.36
N GLY A 68 7.81 -32.46 29.53
CA GLY A 68 7.48 -33.84 29.89
C GLY A 68 5.99 -34.15 29.88
N ARG A 69 5.14 -33.30 29.29
CA ARG A 69 3.68 -33.47 29.24
C ARG A 69 3.23 -33.99 27.88
N ILE A 70 2.21 -34.86 27.89
CA ILE A 70 1.57 -35.33 26.65
C ILE A 70 0.87 -34.14 25.98
N CYS A 71 1.39 -33.71 24.84
CA CYS A 71 0.96 -32.49 24.15
C CYS A 71 1.01 -32.68 22.64
N ALA A 72 -0.15 -33.03 22.07
CA ALA A 72 -0.28 -33.22 20.63
C ALA A 72 -0.06 -31.91 19.83
N SER A 73 -0.67 -30.81 20.29
CA SER A 73 -0.58 -29.51 19.63
C SER A 73 0.87 -29.06 19.38
N ARG A 74 1.82 -29.45 20.25
CA ARG A 74 3.24 -29.16 20.05
C ARG A 74 3.78 -29.56 18.66
N PHE A 75 3.27 -30.66 18.10
CA PHE A 75 3.76 -31.21 16.83
C PHE A 75 2.78 -30.97 15.68
N THR A 76 1.48 -30.97 15.94
CA THR A 76 0.45 -30.97 14.88
C THR A 76 -0.51 -29.78 14.94
N ASP A 77 -0.18 -28.71 15.67
CA ASP A 77 -1.04 -27.52 15.72
C ASP A 77 -0.96 -26.69 14.43
N GLY A 78 -1.95 -26.90 13.57
CA GLY A 78 -2.16 -26.15 12.35
C GLY A 78 -1.23 -26.50 11.19
N ALA A 79 -1.48 -25.84 10.06
CA ALA A 79 -0.81 -26.12 8.79
C ALA A 79 0.70 -25.85 8.82
N ALA A 80 1.16 -24.89 9.64
CA ALA A 80 2.57 -24.56 9.75
C ALA A 80 3.37 -25.67 10.46
N ALA A 81 2.82 -26.27 11.52
CA ALA A 81 3.48 -27.35 12.24
C ALA A 81 3.60 -28.62 11.38
N LEU A 82 2.50 -28.99 10.71
CA LEU A 82 2.50 -30.12 9.76
C LEU A 82 3.46 -29.89 8.60
N ARG A 83 3.57 -28.66 8.09
CA ARG A 83 4.54 -28.33 7.03
C ARG A 83 5.98 -28.55 7.50
N ARG A 84 6.33 -28.07 8.70
CA ARG A 84 7.66 -28.28 9.30
C ARG A 84 7.99 -29.78 9.46
N LEU A 85 7.03 -30.60 9.90
CA LEU A 85 7.21 -32.04 9.98
C LEU A 85 7.47 -32.67 8.61
N GLN A 86 6.69 -32.28 7.59
CA GLN A 86 6.91 -32.74 6.22
C GLN A 86 8.26 -32.27 5.66
N ASP A 87 8.71 -31.05 5.99
CA ASP A 87 10.01 -30.52 5.57
C ASP A 87 11.17 -31.26 6.26
N SER A 88 11.06 -31.52 7.56
CA SER A 88 12.09 -32.24 8.32
C SER A 88 12.22 -33.68 7.83
N TYR A 89 11.10 -34.36 7.57
CA TYR A 89 11.09 -35.72 7.03
C TYR A 89 11.78 -35.79 5.66
N ALA A 90 11.42 -34.89 4.73
CA ALA A 90 12.03 -34.89 3.41
C ALA A 90 13.53 -34.57 3.46
N LYS A 91 13.98 -33.74 4.40
CA LYS A 91 15.41 -33.49 4.60
C LYS A 91 16.13 -34.75 5.08
N ALA A 92 15.55 -35.50 6.02
CA ALA A 92 16.13 -36.75 6.50
C ALA A 92 16.17 -37.82 5.40
N MET A 93 15.16 -37.86 4.53
CA MET A 93 15.05 -38.85 3.46
C MET A 93 15.76 -38.45 2.15
N GLN A 94 16.43 -37.30 2.11
CA GLN A 94 17.09 -36.80 0.91
C GLN A 94 18.23 -37.72 0.45
N GLU A 95 18.94 -38.36 1.39
CA GLU A 95 20.01 -39.32 1.08
C GLU A 95 19.52 -40.54 0.31
N HIS A 96 18.23 -40.88 0.44
CA HIS A 96 17.57 -41.97 -0.27
C HIS A 96 17.09 -41.57 -1.68
N GLY A 97 17.38 -40.34 -2.12
CA GLY A 97 16.90 -39.80 -3.39
C GLY A 97 15.43 -39.41 -3.37
N LEU A 98 14.76 -39.48 -2.22
CA LEU A 98 13.36 -39.10 -2.06
C LEU A 98 13.23 -37.58 -2.00
N LYS A 99 12.20 -37.06 -2.67
CA LYS A 99 11.90 -35.62 -2.72
C LYS A 99 10.69 -35.30 -1.84
N ARG A 100 10.69 -34.09 -1.29
CA ARG A 100 9.52 -33.51 -0.63
C ARG A 100 8.32 -33.52 -1.57
N GLY A 101 7.15 -33.90 -1.04
CA GLY A 101 5.88 -33.66 -1.73
C GLY A 101 5.61 -32.18 -2.00
N ILE A 102 4.71 -31.89 -2.93
CA ILE A 102 4.40 -30.52 -3.33
C ILE A 102 3.83 -29.73 -2.14
N GLU A 103 4.46 -28.60 -1.84
CA GLU A 103 4.01 -27.73 -0.76
C GLU A 103 2.62 -27.17 -1.07
N ARG A 104 1.72 -27.17 -0.08
CA ARG A 104 0.31 -26.73 -0.24
C ARG A 104 -0.45 -27.49 -1.34
N SER A 105 -0.12 -28.76 -1.54
CA SER A 105 -0.85 -29.59 -2.50
C SER A 105 -2.36 -29.57 -2.25
N SER A 106 -3.11 -29.55 -3.35
CA SER A 106 -4.58 -29.61 -3.35
C SER A 106 -5.14 -31.03 -3.11
N ALA A 107 -4.26 -32.03 -2.95
CA ALA A 107 -4.64 -33.42 -2.73
C ALA A 107 -5.44 -33.59 -1.42
N LYS A 108 -6.55 -34.33 -1.53
CA LYS A 108 -7.36 -34.74 -0.37
C LYS A 108 -7.02 -36.17 0.01
N HIS A 109 -6.81 -36.43 1.29
CA HIS A 109 -6.67 -37.79 1.79
C HIS A 109 -7.93 -38.59 1.47
N GLN A 110 -7.78 -39.71 0.77
CA GLN A 110 -8.85 -40.63 0.47
C GLN A 110 -8.67 -41.89 1.31
N ASP A 111 -9.74 -42.31 1.97
CA ASP A 111 -9.78 -43.60 2.67
C ASP A 111 -9.72 -44.73 1.64
N ILE A 112 -8.70 -45.58 1.80
CA ILE A 112 -8.42 -46.76 0.99
C ILE A 112 -9.68 -47.63 0.82
N LYS A 113 -10.52 -47.75 1.87
CA LYS A 113 -11.73 -48.59 1.85
C LYS A 113 -12.82 -48.06 0.92
N LYS A 114 -13.03 -46.74 0.87
CA LYS A 114 -14.06 -46.11 0.03
C LYS A 114 -13.74 -46.25 -1.46
N PHE A 115 -12.45 -46.28 -1.78
CA PHE A 115 -11.96 -46.47 -3.13
C PHE A 115 -12.19 -47.91 -3.62
N TYR A 116 -11.88 -48.92 -2.78
CA TYR A 116 -12.14 -50.34 -3.08
C TYR A 116 -13.63 -50.64 -3.32
N THR A 117 -14.53 -50.01 -2.57
CA THR A 117 -15.99 -50.18 -2.77
C THR A 117 -16.45 -49.71 -4.15
N LYS A 118 -15.87 -48.61 -4.67
CA LYS A 118 -16.23 -48.04 -5.97
C LYS A 118 -15.71 -48.88 -7.14
N LEU A 119 -14.55 -49.52 -6.96
CA LEU A 119 -13.97 -50.43 -7.95
C LEU A 119 -14.73 -51.75 -8.07
N ASN A 120 -15.20 -52.30 -6.95
CA ASN A 120 -15.89 -53.59 -6.91
C ASN A 120 -17.19 -53.61 -7.73
N GLN A 121 -17.78 -52.44 -8.04
CA GLN A 121 -19.04 -52.33 -8.77
C GLN A 121 -18.87 -52.45 -10.29
N THR A 122 -17.64 -52.42 -10.82
CA THR A 122 -17.36 -52.30 -12.27
C THR A 122 -16.70 -53.52 -12.92
N MET A 123 -16.44 -54.59 -12.16
CA MET A 123 -15.73 -55.78 -12.65
C MET A 123 -16.67 -56.84 -13.21
N ASP A 124 -16.31 -57.40 -14.36
CA ASP A 124 -16.95 -58.58 -14.94
C ASP A 124 -16.25 -59.84 -14.41
N ILE A 125 -16.98 -60.72 -13.72
CA ILE A 125 -16.41 -61.88 -13.03
C ILE A 125 -16.52 -63.09 -13.96
N PRO A 126 -15.40 -63.75 -14.35
CA PRO A 126 -15.45 -64.91 -15.22
C PRO A 126 -16.24 -66.08 -14.60
N ARG A 127 -16.93 -66.85 -15.45
CA ARG A 127 -17.73 -68.00 -15.01
C ARG A 127 -16.84 -69.19 -14.58
N PRO A 128 -17.32 -70.06 -13.67
CA PRO A 128 -16.60 -71.29 -13.30
C PRO A 128 -16.38 -72.20 -14.50
N GLU A 129 -15.20 -72.83 -14.58
CA GLU A 129 -14.90 -73.80 -15.62
C GLU A 129 -15.51 -75.18 -15.31
N ARG A 130 -15.75 -75.98 -16.34
CA ARG A 130 -16.40 -77.30 -16.19
C ARG A 130 -15.46 -78.27 -15.47
N GLY A 131 -15.82 -78.67 -14.26
CA GLY A 131 -15.02 -79.58 -13.41
C GLY A 131 -14.08 -78.88 -12.42
N GLU A 132 -14.10 -77.55 -12.37
CA GLU A 132 -13.34 -76.77 -11.41
C GLU A 132 -13.91 -76.92 -9.98
N SER A 133 -13.04 -77.13 -8.99
CA SER A 133 -13.47 -77.15 -7.58
C SER A 133 -13.78 -75.74 -7.09
N ALA A 134 -14.68 -75.60 -6.12
CA ALA A 134 -15.03 -74.30 -5.54
C ALA A 134 -13.81 -73.55 -4.96
N ASN A 135 -12.81 -74.27 -4.45
CA ASN A 135 -11.57 -73.68 -3.93
C ASN A 135 -10.65 -73.20 -5.05
N SER A 136 -10.51 -73.96 -6.13
CA SER A 136 -9.72 -73.56 -7.31
C SER A 136 -10.34 -72.34 -7.99
N PHE A 137 -11.67 -72.31 -8.15
CA PHE A 137 -12.39 -71.15 -8.67
C PHE A 137 -12.20 -69.94 -7.78
N ARG A 138 -12.29 -70.11 -6.45
CA ARG A 138 -12.03 -69.04 -5.49
C ARG A 138 -10.61 -68.49 -5.61
N GLU A 139 -9.59 -69.33 -5.69
CA GLU A 139 -8.19 -68.88 -5.81
C GLU A 139 -7.93 -68.15 -7.13
N ARG A 140 -8.45 -68.69 -8.26
CA ARG A 140 -8.35 -68.06 -9.58
C ARG A 140 -9.05 -66.71 -9.63
N ILE A 141 -10.27 -66.64 -9.09
CA ILE A 141 -11.02 -65.38 -8.98
C ILE A 141 -10.30 -64.41 -8.07
N LEU A 142 -9.78 -64.84 -6.92
CA LEU A 142 -9.02 -63.97 -6.00
C LEU A 142 -7.75 -63.43 -6.64
N SER A 143 -6.97 -64.24 -7.35
CA SER A 143 -5.75 -63.82 -8.05
C SER A 143 -6.06 -62.85 -9.20
N LEU A 144 -7.06 -63.13 -10.03
CA LEU A 144 -7.46 -62.26 -11.14
C LEU A 144 -8.01 -60.91 -10.64
N ILE A 145 -8.85 -60.96 -9.61
CA ILE A 145 -9.28 -59.80 -8.84
C ILE A 145 -8.09 -59.05 -8.26
N GLN A 146 -7.09 -59.73 -7.71
CA GLN A 146 -5.96 -59.05 -7.07
C GLN A 146 -5.02 -58.40 -8.10
N GLU A 147 -4.77 -59.03 -9.24
CA GLU A 147 -3.83 -58.55 -10.27
C GLU A 147 -4.43 -57.46 -11.17
N GLU A 148 -5.66 -57.65 -11.66
CA GLU A 148 -6.30 -56.74 -12.61
C GLU A 148 -6.82 -55.47 -11.91
N ARG A 149 -7.32 -55.58 -10.66
CA ARG A 149 -7.72 -54.42 -9.82
C ARG A 149 -6.58 -53.51 -9.48
N ALA A 150 -5.37 -54.00 -9.57
CA ALA A 150 -4.22 -53.31 -9.09
C ALA A 150 -3.49 -52.55 -10.18
N ALA A 151 -3.22 -53.20 -11.32
CA ALA A 151 -2.44 -52.59 -12.38
C ALA A 151 -3.18 -51.41 -13.03
N SER A 152 -4.42 -51.63 -13.47
CA SER A 152 -5.27 -50.59 -14.09
C SER A 152 -5.57 -49.43 -13.13
N LEU A 153 -5.72 -49.75 -11.84
CA LEU A 153 -5.99 -48.77 -10.80
C LEU A 153 -4.77 -47.93 -10.43
N ARG A 154 -3.60 -48.56 -10.31
CA ARG A 154 -2.32 -47.87 -10.13
C ARG A 154 -2.08 -46.93 -11.30
N GLU A 155 -2.35 -47.36 -12.52
CA GLU A 155 -2.20 -46.51 -13.70
C GLU A 155 -3.12 -45.28 -13.65
N MET A 156 -4.41 -45.47 -13.35
CA MET A 156 -5.36 -44.35 -13.23
C MET A 156 -4.98 -43.39 -12.09
N LEU A 157 -4.64 -43.92 -10.92
CA LEU A 157 -4.28 -43.10 -9.74
C LEU A 157 -2.95 -42.38 -9.95
N ASN A 158 -1.97 -43.04 -10.58
CA ASN A 158 -0.70 -42.42 -10.95
C ASN A 158 -0.93 -41.32 -11.98
N LYS A 159 -1.83 -41.52 -12.94
CA LYS A 159 -2.19 -40.50 -13.93
C LYS A 159 -2.90 -39.30 -13.31
N GLU A 160 -3.88 -39.53 -12.42
CA GLU A 160 -4.53 -38.44 -11.67
C GLU A 160 -3.50 -37.69 -10.81
N THR A 161 -2.63 -38.43 -10.11
CA THR A 161 -1.57 -37.85 -9.28
C THR A 161 -0.61 -37.00 -10.10
N LYS A 162 -0.14 -37.50 -11.25
CA LYS A 162 0.74 -36.76 -12.16
C LYS A 162 0.07 -35.49 -12.70
N MET A 163 -1.18 -35.58 -13.18
CA MET A 163 -1.93 -34.40 -13.64
C MET A 163 -2.11 -33.34 -12.53
N ARG A 164 -2.39 -33.78 -11.29
CA ARG A 164 -2.47 -32.85 -10.15
C ARG A 164 -1.13 -32.23 -9.81
N GLN A 165 -0.05 -33.00 -9.85
CA GLN A 165 1.31 -32.49 -9.61
C GLN A 165 1.67 -31.41 -10.64
N GLU A 166 1.42 -31.67 -11.92
CA GLU A 166 1.63 -30.69 -13.00
C GLU A 166 0.82 -29.41 -12.77
N LEU A 167 -0.44 -29.54 -12.35
CA LEU A 167 -1.31 -28.41 -12.05
C LEU A 167 -0.80 -27.59 -10.85
N ASP A 168 -0.41 -28.26 -9.76
CA ASP A 168 0.13 -27.59 -8.58
C ASP A 168 1.47 -26.88 -8.91
N GLU A 169 2.34 -27.49 -9.73
CA GLU A 169 3.57 -26.87 -10.23
C GLU A 169 3.31 -25.66 -11.14
N GLN A 170 2.33 -25.76 -12.04
CA GLN A 170 1.90 -24.63 -12.88
C GLN A 170 1.38 -23.47 -12.03
N ASN A 171 0.56 -23.77 -11.01
CA ASN A 171 0.06 -22.78 -10.07
C ASN A 171 1.18 -22.08 -9.30
N GLU A 172 2.18 -22.82 -8.81
CA GLU A 172 3.33 -22.22 -8.13
C GLU A 172 4.21 -21.39 -9.07
N ARG A 173 4.41 -21.83 -10.32
CA ARG A 173 5.08 -21.01 -11.36
C ARG A 173 4.31 -19.72 -11.63
N ALA A 174 3.00 -19.80 -11.82
CA ALA A 174 2.13 -18.65 -12.06
C ALA A 174 2.14 -17.66 -10.89
N LYS A 175 2.08 -18.16 -9.64
CA LYS A 175 2.19 -17.31 -8.44
C LYS A 175 3.53 -16.59 -8.36
N LYS A 176 4.64 -17.28 -8.63
CA LYS A 176 5.98 -16.65 -8.64
C LYS A 176 6.08 -15.58 -9.72
N ALA A 177 5.58 -15.85 -10.92
CA ALA A 177 5.53 -14.87 -12.00
C ALA A 177 4.69 -13.64 -11.62
N ALA A 178 3.49 -13.84 -11.06
CA ALA A 178 2.64 -12.76 -10.58
C ALA A 178 3.31 -11.94 -9.46
N MET A 179 3.98 -12.60 -8.51
CA MET A 179 4.72 -11.95 -7.42
C MET A 179 5.85 -11.05 -7.96
N ASN A 180 6.56 -11.50 -8.99
CA ASN A 180 7.62 -10.72 -9.63
C ASN A 180 7.08 -9.50 -10.38
N ILE A 181 5.93 -9.62 -11.06
CA ILE A 181 5.27 -8.49 -11.73
C ILE A 181 4.81 -7.46 -10.70
N VAL A 182 4.20 -7.92 -9.59
CA VAL A 182 3.75 -7.02 -8.53
C VAL A 182 4.92 -6.32 -7.86
N SER A 183 6.04 -7.02 -7.64
CA SER A 183 7.22 -6.42 -7.02
C SER A 183 7.90 -5.39 -7.93
N SER A 184 7.97 -5.63 -9.25
CA SER A 184 8.50 -4.67 -10.21
C SER A 184 7.61 -3.43 -10.32
N GLN A 185 6.28 -3.60 -10.46
CA GLN A 185 5.33 -2.49 -10.49
C GLN A 185 5.40 -1.66 -9.20
N ARG A 186 5.52 -2.31 -8.04
CA ARG A 186 5.64 -1.60 -6.76
C ARG A 186 6.92 -0.77 -6.67
N ALA A 187 8.02 -1.24 -7.26
CA ALA A 187 9.26 -0.48 -7.33
C ALA A 187 9.11 0.75 -8.24
N GLU A 188 8.51 0.57 -9.42
CA GLU A 188 8.22 1.66 -10.37
C GLU A 188 7.31 2.73 -9.74
N PHE A 189 6.19 2.34 -9.13
CA PHE A 189 5.29 3.26 -8.43
C PHE A 189 5.97 4.01 -7.30
N LYS A 190 6.87 3.36 -6.56
CA LYS A 190 7.62 4.00 -5.48
C LYS A 190 8.59 5.04 -6.02
N GLU A 191 9.22 4.78 -7.15
CA GLU A 191 10.10 5.76 -7.80
C GLU A 191 9.32 6.97 -8.32
N GLU A 192 8.15 6.74 -8.93
CA GLU A 192 7.24 7.80 -9.35
C GLU A 192 6.73 8.63 -8.15
N GLU A 193 6.37 8.00 -7.04
CA GLU A 193 5.92 8.68 -5.82
C GLU A 193 7.01 9.63 -5.31
N VAL A 194 8.28 9.20 -5.29
CA VAL A 194 9.41 10.04 -4.88
C VAL A 194 9.61 11.22 -5.83
N LYS A 195 9.48 11.00 -7.15
CA LYS A 195 9.56 12.08 -8.15
C LYS A 195 8.44 13.10 -7.97
N LEU A 196 7.20 12.64 -7.78
CA LEU A 196 6.05 13.51 -7.54
C LEU A 196 6.21 14.32 -6.25
N ARG A 197 6.67 13.69 -5.16
CA ARG A 197 6.94 14.38 -3.89
C ARG A 197 7.98 15.49 -4.05
N ARG A 198 9.07 15.23 -4.78
CA ARG A 198 10.09 16.27 -5.08
C ARG A 198 9.48 17.43 -5.87
N LYS A 199 8.73 17.14 -6.93
CA LYS A 199 8.09 18.17 -7.75
C LYS A 199 7.06 19.00 -6.98
N ASN A 200 6.29 18.37 -6.08
CA ASN A 200 5.37 19.07 -5.19
C ASN A 200 6.11 19.99 -4.22
N GLN A 201 7.24 19.56 -3.67
CA GLN A 201 8.06 20.41 -2.80
C GLN A 201 8.61 21.62 -3.57
N GLU A 202 9.14 21.41 -4.78
CA GLU A 202 9.64 22.51 -5.63
C GLU A 202 8.54 23.51 -5.98
N LEU A 203 7.34 23.04 -6.33
CA LEU A 203 6.18 23.89 -6.59
C LEU A 203 5.78 24.67 -5.33
N SER A 204 5.76 24.02 -4.17
CA SER A 204 5.47 24.69 -2.89
C SER A 204 6.47 25.81 -2.59
N ASP A 205 7.75 25.59 -2.85
CA ASP A 205 8.79 26.59 -2.63
C ASP A 205 8.65 27.77 -3.63
N GLN A 206 8.24 27.50 -4.87
CA GLN A 206 7.95 28.53 -5.86
C GLN A 206 6.75 29.39 -5.47
N VAL A 207 5.67 28.76 -4.98
CA VAL A 207 4.49 29.47 -4.48
C VAL A 207 4.89 30.39 -3.32
N GLY A 208 5.65 29.90 -2.34
CA GLY A 208 6.11 30.73 -1.22
C GLY A 208 7.00 31.92 -1.65
N LYS A 209 7.79 31.78 -2.72
CA LYS A 209 8.56 32.90 -3.30
C LYS A 209 7.65 33.93 -3.98
N LEU A 210 6.63 33.48 -4.70
CA LEU A 210 5.66 34.36 -5.35
C LEU A 210 4.83 35.14 -4.34
N GLU A 211 4.38 34.48 -3.26
CA GLU A 211 3.65 35.12 -2.16
C GLU A 211 4.46 36.25 -1.53
N LYS A 212 5.76 36.04 -1.27
CA LYS A 212 6.65 37.10 -0.76
C LYS A 212 6.74 38.29 -1.70
N LYS A 213 6.93 38.03 -3.01
CA LYS A 213 6.96 39.10 -4.03
C LYS A 213 5.63 39.86 -4.08
N TYR A 214 4.51 39.14 -3.93
CA TYR A 214 3.18 39.77 -3.91
C TYR A 214 3.02 40.68 -2.69
N MET A 215 3.45 40.25 -1.50
CA MET A 215 3.44 41.09 -0.30
C MET A 215 4.34 42.33 -0.43
N GLU A 216 5.53 42.19 -1.03
CA GLU A 216 6.42 43.33 -1.30
C GLU A 216 5.78 44.33 -2.27
N MET A 217 5.16 43.82 -3.35
CA MET A 217 4.46 44.65 -4.33
C MET A 217 3.26 45.38 -3.70
N ASP A 218 2.47 44.68 -2.89
CA ASP A 218 1.30 45.25 -2.21
C ASP A 218 1.71 46.39 -1.26
N LYS A 219 2.78 46.19 -0.48
CA LYS A 219 3.35 47.23 0.38
C LYS A 219 3.81 48.45 -0.41
N LEU A 220 4.52 48.23 -1.52
CA LEU A 220 4.99 49.31 -2.39
C LEU A 220 3.82 50.10 -2.99
N CYS A 221 2.76 49.40 -3.41
CA CYS A 221 1.54 50.00 -3.92
C CYS A 221 0.86 50.88 -2.85
N GLY A 222 0.78 50.40 -1.60
CA GLY A 222 0.26 51.16 -0.47
C GLY A 222 1.08 52.42 -0.16
N GLU A 223 2.41 52.32 -0.17
CA GLU A 223 3.31 53.46 0.02
C GLU A 223 3.16 54.50 -1.10
N MET A 224 3.07 54.05 -2.36
CA MET A 224 2.89 54.91 -3.52
C MET A 224 1.53 55.61 -3.48
N ASN A 225 0.47 54.90 -3.13
CA ASN A 225 -0.87 55.47 -2.98
C ASN A 225 -0.90 56.55 -1.88
N THR A 226 -0.23 56.31 -0.76
CA THR A 226 -0.12 57.30 0.32
C THR A 226 0.64 58.55 -0.14
N LYS A 227 1.71 58.40 -0.92
CA LYS A 227 2.44 59.53 -1.52
C LYS A 227 1.57 60.31 -2.51
N TYR A 228 0.82 59.59 -3.35
CA TYR A 228 -0.10 60.18 -4.32
C TYR A 228 -1.15 61.05 -3.64
N LEU A 229 -1.83 60.53 -2.61
CA LEU A 229 -2.83 61.28 -1.84
C LEU A 229 -2.26 62.57 -1.22
N LYS A 230 -1.05 62.50 -0.64
CA LYS A 230 -0.37 63.70 -0.10
C LYS A 230 -0.03 64.73 -1.18
N LEU A 231 0.34 64.26 -2.37
CA LEU A 231 0.66 65.13 -3.50
C LEU A 231 -0.60 65.82 -4.02
N GLU A 232 -1.70 65.06 -4.14
CA GLU A 232 -3.01 65.56 -4.55
C GLU A 232 -3.53 66.64 -3.57
N GLU A 233 -3.43 66.40 -2.26
CA GLU A 233 -3.83 67.36 -1.24
C GLU A 233 -3.01 68.66 -1.31
N LYS A 234 -1.68 68.54 -1.49
CA LYS A 234 -0.81 69.71 -1.71
C LYS A 234 -1.21 70.46 -2.97
N SER A 235 -1.42 69.76 -4.08
CA SER A 235 -1.82 70.36 -5.35
C SER A 235 -3.14 71.14 -5.21
N LYS A 236 -4.12 70.58 -4.50
CA LYS A 236 -5.40 71.24 -4.22
C LYS A 236 -5.21 72.52 -3.42
N LYS A 237 -4.33 72.50 -2.40
CA LYS A 237 -4.00 73.69 -1.60
C LYS A 237 -3.30 74.76 -2.43
N THR A 238 -2.31 74.38 -3.24
CA THR A 238 -1.62 75.30 -4.14
C THR A 238 -2.57 75.96 -5.13
N LEU A 239 -3.53 75.21 -5.69
CA LEU A 239 -4.56 75.75 -6.58
C LEU A 239 -5.43 76.80 -5.88
N GLN A 240 -5.85 76.52 -4.63
CA GLN A 240 -6.62 77.47 -3.82
C GLN A 240 -5.83 78.74 -3.52
N ASP A 241 -4.55 78.62 -3.19
CA ASP A 241 -3.70 79.77 -2.93
C ASP A 241 -3.43 80.59 -4.21
N LEU A 242 -3.32 79.93 -5.37
CA LEU A 242 -3.23 80.59 -6.67
C LEU A 242 -4.46 81.48 -6.95
N HIS A 243 -5.67 80.94 -6.73
CA HIS A 243 -6.91 81.70 -6.90
C HIS A 243 -6.99 82.93 -5.97
N LYS A 244 -6.43 82.85 -4.75
CA LYS A 244 -6.38 84.01 -3.83
C LYS A 244 -5.43 85.08 -4.36
N VAL A 245 -4.26 84.69 -4.87
CA VAL A 245 -3.29 85.63 -5.44
C VAL A 245 -3.86 86.33 -6.67
N GLU A 246 -4.58 85.59 -7.53
CA GLU A 246 -5.23 86.15 -8.72
C GLU A 246 -6.25 87.23 -8.34
N ARG A 247 -7.10 86.96 -7.34
CA ARG A 247 -8.03 87.97 -6.79
C ARG A 247 -7.30 89.18 -6.19
N LEU A 248 -6.21 88.97 -5.46
CA LEU A 248 -5.42 90.08 -4.91
C LEU A 248 -4.80 90.93 -6.00
N LYS A 249 -4.35 90.32 -7.09
CA LYS A 249 -3.80 91.02 -8.25
C LYS A 249 -4.85 91.93 -8.89
N GLU A 250 -6.07 91.43 -9.11
CA GLU A 250 -7.21 92.23 -9.59
C GLU A 250 -7.46 93.45 -8.69
N ILE A 251 -7.52 93.24 -7.37
CA ILE A 251 -7.72 94.33 -6.39
C ILE A 251 -6.58 95.36 -6.45
N VAL A 252 -5.33 94.93 -6.60
CA VAL A 252 -4.18 95.83 -6.69
C VAL A 252 -4.23 96.63 -8.00
N GLU A 253 -4.57 96.01 -9.13
CA GLU A 253 -4.72 96.67 -10.42
C GLU A 253 -5.84 97.72 -10.37
N GLU A 254 -7.00 97.38 -9.81
CA GLU A 254 -8.12 98.32 -9.60
C GLU A 254 -7.72 99.50 -8.70
N ASN A 255 -7.04 99.23 -7.58
CA ASN A 255 -6.57 100.29 -6.68
C ASN A 255 -5.51 101.18 -7.35
N THR A 256 -4.62 100.60 -8.15
CA THR A 256 -3.60 101.37 -8.88
C THR A 256 -4.24 102.30 -9.89
N TYR A 257 -5.19 101.79 -10.69
CA TYR A 257 -5.96 102.59 -11.62
C TYR A 257 -6.73 103.70 -10.91
N ARG A 258 -7.40 103.37 -9.80
CA ARG A 258 -8.11 104.37 -8.99
C ARG A 258 -7.17 105.45 -8.48
N ASN A 259 -6.01 105.10 -7.92
CA ASN A 259 -5.05 106.08 -7.42
C ASN A 259 -4.57 107.03 -8.52
N GLN A 260 -4.37 106.54 -9.74
CA GLN A 260 -4.05 107.37 -10.90
C GLN A 260 -5.19 108.34 -11.24
N VAL A 261 -6.44 107.86 -11.26
CA VAL A 261 -7.63 108.70 -11.48
C VAL A 261 -7.77 109.77 -10.38
N MET A 262 -7.58 109.39 -9.11
CA MET A 262 -7.65 110.33 -7.99
C MET A 262 -6.54 111.37 -8.02
N SER A 263 -5.33 111.02 -8.46
CA SER A 263 -4.23 111.97 -8.67
C SER A 263 -4.62 113.03 -9.71
N TYR A 264 -5.10 112.59 -10.87
CA TYR A 264 -5.57 113.50 -11.93
C TYR A 264 -6.72 114.40 -11.44
N MET A 265 -7.70 113.84 -10.73
CA MET A 265 -8.85 114.58 -10.20
C MET A 265 -8.43 115.63 -9.16
N LYS A 266 -7.40 115.36 -8.33
CA LYS A 266 -6.88 116.34 -7.37
C LYS A 266 -6.21 117.52 -8.06
N ASP A 267 -5.54 117.28 -9.18
CA ASP A 267 -4.86 118.33 -9.94
C ASP A 267 -5.85 119.20 -10.75
N GLU A 268 -6.89 118.59 -11.34
CA GLU A 268 -7.85 119.28 -12.22
C GLU A 268 -9.11 119.79 -11.49
N MET A 269 -9.58 119.10 -10.44
CA MET A 269 -10.86 119.34 -9.77
C MET A 269 -10.81 119.08 -8.24
N PRO A 270 -10.09 119.92 -7.47
CA PRO A 270 -9.72 119.63 -6.08
C PRO A 270 -10.91 119.47 -5.12
N GLU A 271 -11.93 120.33 -5.19
CA GLU A 271 -13.12 120.24 -4.31
C GLU A 271 -13.93 118.96 -4.55
N PHE A 272 -13.99 118.49 -5.79
CA PHE A 272 -14.70 117.26 -6.14
C PHE A 272 -13.92 116.01 -5.73
N ALA A 273 -12.59 116.05 -5.87
CA ALA A 273 -11.71 114.97 -5.41
C ALA A 273 -11.77 114.79 -3.88
N GLU A 274 -11.82 115.88 -3.12
CA GLU A 274 -11.94 115.86 -1.66
C GLU A 274 -13.27 115.23 -1.20
N LYS A 275 -14.37 115.56 -1.88
CA LYS A 275 -15.67 114.93 -1.62
C LYS A 275 -15.67 113.43 -1.93
N MET A 276 -15.06 113.01 -3.05
CA MET A 276 -14.94 111.59 -3.37
C MET A 276 -14.08 110.82 -2.36
N ASP A 277 -13.00 111.41 -1.84
CA ASP A 277 -12.18 110.79 -0.80
C ASP A 277 -12.96 110.64 0.52
N GLN A 278 -13.74 111.66 0.90
CA GLN A 278 -14.62 111.61 2.08
C GLN A 278 -15.71 110.53 1.94
N ASP A 279 -16.38 110.47 0.79
CA ASP A 279 -17.42 109.47 0.51
C ASP A 279 -16.83 108.06 0.51
N TYR A 280 -15.61 107.89 -0.01
CA TYR A 280 -14.91 106.61 0.02
C TYR A 280 -14.50 106.19 1.44
N GLU A 281 -13.91 107.08 2.24
CA GLU A 281 -13.54 106.76 3.62
C GLU A 281 -14.77 106.47 4.48
N ALA A 282 -15.89 107.15 4.25
CA ALA A 282 -17.16 106.82 4.88
C ALA A 282 -17.64 105.40 4.49
N ALA A 283 -17.57 105.05 3.20
CA ALA A 283 -17.92 103.72 2.72
C ALA A 283 -16.98 102.62 3.25
N LYS A 284 -15.69 102.91 3.37
CA LYS A 284 -14.67 102.01 3.93
C LYS A 284 -14.90 101.76 5.42
N GLN A 285 -15.14 102.81 6.21
CA GLN A 285 -15.48 102.67 7.63
C GLN A 285 -16.76 101.87 7.86
N MET A 286 -17.79 102.02 7.00
CA MET A 286 -18.98 101.17 7.06
C MET A 286 -18.67 99.68 6.76
N TYR A 287 -17.67 99.41 5.93
CA TYR A 287 -17.25 98.04 5.60
C TYR A 287 -16.38 97.42 6.69
N GLU A 288 -15.45 98.18 7.28
CA GLU A 288 -14.54 97.73 8.35
C GLU A 288 -15.25 97.58 9.71
N SER A 289 -16.33 98.36 9.95
CA SER A 289 -17.16 98.25 11.16
C SER A 289 -18.23 97.15 11.10
N ARG A 290 -18.42 96.52 9.94
CA ARG A 290 -19.17 95.26 9.87
C ARG A 290 -18.29 94.16 10.42
N ASP A 291 -18.51 93.82 11.68
CA ASP A 291 -17.99 92.63 12.33
C ASP A 291 -18.39 91.40 11.48
N VAL A 292 -17.45 90.88 10.68
CA VAL A 292 -17.64 89.63 9.93
C VAL A 292 -17.24 88.49 10.86
N THR A 293 -18.00 88.31 11.93
CA THR A 293 -18.22 86.99 12.52
C THR A 293 -19.15 86.23 11.57
N LEU A 294 -18.57 85.73 10.47
CA LEU A 294 -19.17 84.61 9.74
C LEU A 294 -18.90 83.35 10.55
N ASP A 295 -19.94 82.97 11.28
CA ASP A 295 -20.26 81.65 11.81
C ASP A 295 -19.45 80.51 11.15
N ARG A 296 -18.84 79.67 11.97
CA ARG A 296 -18.23 78.39 11.60
C ARG A 296 -18.97 77.26 12.30
#